data_AF-A0A8H2Y204-F1
#
_entry.id   AF-A0A8H2Y204-F1
#
_cell.length_a   1.000
_cell.length_b   1.000
_cell.length_c   1.000
_cell.angle_alpha   90.00
_cell.angle_beta   90.00
_cell.angle_gamma   90.00
#
_symmetry.space_group_name_H-M   'P 1'
#
loop_
_entity.id
_entity.type
_entity.pdbx_description
1 polymer ?
#
loop_
_entity_poly.entity_id
_entity_poly.type
_entity_poly.pdbx_seq_one_letter_code
_entity_poly.pdbx_strand_id
1 'polypeptide(L)'
;MPVTAFVIALAGLAAAQYPAYTGELLVSPGRNAGKCLDAENYDGAPVKIADCNGGATQKWTFGDNYHVKIHGNKCLDVKDGKDANGSKLQIWSCNGNSANQKFWYSFWDYTLSWKDRGKCVDLSGGSVENGNVAQVWGCKKENPNQVWTTGYLSSDPPQTSEKGQYGTNQCGTESSQTSNCQTAWINDVDDFCVWAPPNGGEIGNTEREVVAYCTKSGRGTRVIPDGTLKGVHFVKTKDYVQVTGTGDFTKIGVKPNDDGGELDPHGADGNGNPIGGLVYGNAFGNNLQYHEWTSFMSATEFCFRACTGPNAAQNCQHIYDVMGCRWNMPANYDAGTFESCDADNALPMGIYGTSTWYQGVKPTPAAHPIPSSSNCRTLPTIASGPAKRDHKRRAYSHDN
;
A
#
# COMPACT_ATOMS: atom_id res chain seq x y z
N MET A 1 26.16 -47.14 6.29
CA MET A 1 26.58 -45.82 5.77
C MET A 1 25.57 -44.80 6.30
N PRO A 2 25.96 -43.87 7.19
CA PRO A 2 25.01 -42.94 7.78
C PRO A 2 24.67 -41.87 6.73
N VAL A 3 23.37 -41.58 6.59
CA VAL A 3 22.86 -40.49 5.76
C VAL A 3 23.02 -39.21 6.56
N THR A 4 23.98 -38.37 6.16
CA THR A 4 24.20 -37.05 6.74
C THR A 4 23.04 -36.14 6.34
N ALA A 5 22.18 -35.78 7.29
CA ALA A 5 21.17 -34.75 7.08
C ALA A 5 21.87 -33.39 6.97
N PHE A 6 21.77 -32.75 5.80
CA PHE A 6 22.15 -31.36 5.64
C PHE A 6 21.12 -30.50 6.38
N VAL A 7 21.51 -30.01 7.56
CA VAL A 7 20.83 -28.86 8.18
C VAL A 7 21.21 -27.65 7.35
N ILE A 8 20.29 -27.18 6.49
CA ILE A 8 20.41 -25.87 5.87
C ILE A 8 20.28 -24.88 7.03
N ALA A 9 21.42 -24.28 7.42
CA ALA A 9 21.40 -23.09 8.25
C ALA A 9 20.69 -22.00 7.44
N LEU A 10 19.44 -21.69 7.81
CA LEU A 10 18.82 -20.42 7.47
C LEU A 10 19.71 -19.34 8.08
N ALA A 11 20.61 -18.77 7.28
CA ALA A 11 21.17 -17.48 7.59
C ALA A 11 19.98 -16.55 7.78
N GLY A 12 19.72 -16.14 9.01
CA GLY A 12 18.65 -15.20 9.30
C GLY A 12 18.87 -13.98 8.45
N LEU A 13 18.01 -13.78 7.44
CA LEU A 13 17.83 -12.49 6.83
C LEU A 13 17.47 -11.56 7.98
N ALA A 14 18.38 -10.68 8.36
CA ALA A 14 18.03 -9.58 9.24
C ALA A 14 16.94 -8.82 8.49
N ALA A 15 15.68 -8.99 8.92
CA ALA A 15 14.58 -8.21 8.39
C ALA A 15 14.99 -6.74 8.49
N ALA A 16 14.90 -6.00 7.38
CA ALA A 16 15.19 -4.57 7.38
C ALA A 16 14.45 -3.92 8.55
N GLN A 17 15.19 -3.21 9.40
CA GLN A 17 14.69 -2.66 10.67
C GLN A 17 14.14 -1.23 10.49
N TYR A 18 13.85 -0.87 9.24
CA TYR A 18 13.40 0.42 8.74
C TYR A 18 12.47 0.17 7.53
N PRO A 19 11.57 1.12 7.21
CA PRO A 19 10.71 1.03 6.03
C PRO A 19 11.54 0.93 4.73
N ALA A 20 10.99 0.26 3.72
CA ALA A 20 11.54 0.27 2.36
C ALA A 20 11.47 1.68 1.74
N TYR A 21 10.40 2.41 2.07
CA TYR A 21 10.22 3.80 1.70
C TYR A 21 11.32 4.71 2.27
N THR A 22 11.76 5.65 1.46
CA THR A 22 12.91 6.52 1.72
C THR A 22 12.49 7.98 1.93
N GLY A 23 13.38 8.77 2.53
CA GLY A 23 13.15 10.20 2.75
C GLY A 23 12.20 10.49 3.92
N GLU A 24 11.45 11.58 3.80
CA GLU A 24 10.49 12.02 4.82
C GLU A 24 9.14 11.33 4.64
N LEU A 25 8.76 10.54 5.64
CA LEU A 25 7.58 9.68 5.64
C LEU A 25 6.52 10.24 6.59
N LEU A 26 5.27 10.11 6.17
CA LEU A 26 4.16 10.06 7.11
C LEU A 26 4.19 8.73 7.84
N VAL A 27 3.78 8.74 9.11
CA VAL A 27 3.57 7.52 9.90
C VAL A 27 2.11 7.50 10.33
N SER A 28 1.33 6.60 9.75
CA SER A 28 -0.12 6.54 9.90
C SER A 28 -0.54 5.29 10.69
N PRO A 29 -1.53 5.37 11.59
CA PRO A 29 -2.04 4.17 12.24
C PRO A 29 -2.73 3.30 11.19
N GLY A 30 -2.48 1.99 11.18
CA GLY A 30 -3.09 1.06 10.22
C GLY A 30 -4.63 1.01 10.28
N ARG A 31 -5.22 1.52 11.36
CA ARG A 31 -6.67 1.71 11.49
C ARG A 31 -7.24 2.84 10.63
N ASN A 32 -6.45 3.85 10.29
CA ASN A 32 -6.88 4.99 9.51
C ASN A 32 -5.68 5.69 8.84
N ALA A 33 -5.48 5.42 7.55
CA ALA A 33 -4.38 5.99 6.79
C ALA A 33 -4.50 7.53 6.57
N GLY A 34 -5.64 8.15 6.91
CA GLY A 34 -5.85 9.61 6.86
C GLY A 34 -5.38 10.34 8.12
N LYS A 35 -4.91 9.60 9.12
CA LYS A 35 -4.32 10.13 10.36
C LYS A 35 -2.82 9.91 10.37
N CYS A 36 -2.08 10.82 10.99
CA CYS A 36 -0.62 10.81 11.02
C CYS A 36 -0.10 11.08 12.43
N LEU A 37 1.08 10.54 12.75
CA LEU A 37 1.87 10.99 13.89
C LEU A 37 2.35 12.43 13.65
N ASP A 38 2.10 13.29 14.63
CA ASP A 38 2.36 14.72 14.59
C ASP A 38 3.09 15.17 15.86
N ALA A 39 4.11 16.03 15.72
CA ALA A 39 4.82 16.64 16.84
C ALA A 39 5.38 18.03 16.50
N GLU A 40 5.13 18.98 17.40
CA GLU A 40 5.66 20.35 17.32
C GLU A 40 7.16 20.38 17.61
N ASN A 41 7.87 21.41 17.13
CA ASN A 41 9.34 21.49 17.21
C ASN A 41 9.84 22.04 18.57
N TYR A 42 9.70 21.28 19.65
CA TYR A 42 10.35 21.55 20.93
C TYR A 42 10.58 20.26 21.74
N ASP A 43 11.57 20.25 22.63
CA ASP A 43 11.86 19.10 23.49
C ASP A 43 10.70 18.85 24.46
N GLY A 44 10.23 17.60 24.48
CA GLY A 44 9.07 17.17 25.26
C GLY A 44 7.73 17.39 24.58
N ALA A 45 7.70 17.83 23.31
CA ALA A 45 6.45 17.91 22.56
C ALA A 45 5.83 16.51 22.43
N PRO A 46 4.52 16.35 22.72
CA PRO A 46 3.86 15.06 22.65
C PRO A 46 3.77 14.58 21.20
N VAL A 47 4.01 13.29 20.98
CA VAL A 47 3.73 12.65 19.68
C VAL A 47 2.27 12.23 19.67
N LYS A 48 1.46 12.96 18.90
CA LYS A 48 0.00 12.84 18.89
C LYS A 48 -0.52 12.42 17.53
N ILE A 49 -1.77 11.99 17.49
CA ILE A 49 -2.53 11.77 16.26
C ILE A 49 -3.09 13.10 15.76
N ALA A 50 -2.97 13.35 14.46
CA ALA A 50 -3.62 14.47 13.77
C ALA A 50 -4.08 14.03 12.37
N ASP A 51 -4.93 14.83 11.72
CA ASP A 51 -5.19 14.66 10.29
C ASP A 51 -3.90 14.86 9.50
N CYS A 52 -3.65 13.97 8.53
CA CYS A 52 -2.50 14.13 7.66
C CYS A 52 -2.64 15.41 6.83
N ASN A 53 -1.64 16.29 6.92
CA ASN A 53 -1.60 17.58 6.23
C ASN A 53 -0.28 17.77 5.46
N GLY A 54 0.72 16.90 5.65
CA GLY A 54 2.00 16.95 4.95
C GLY A 54 2.95 18.04 5.43
N GLY A 55 2.60 18.75 6.51
CA GLY A 55 3.45 19.75 7.14
C GLY A 55 4.66 19.14 7.84
N ALA A 56 5.65 19.97 8.13
CA ALA A 56 6.91 19.55 8.75
C ALA A 56 6.73 18.83 10.10
N THR A 57 5.62 19.05 10.81
CA THR A 57 5.27 18.35 12.06
C THR A 57 4.90 16.89 11.88
N GLN A 58 4.80 16.39 10.65
CA GLN A 58 4.42 15.00 10.33
C GLN A 58 5.45 14.25 9.47
N LYS A 59 6.62 14.87 9.24
CA LYS A 59 7.65 14.37 8.32
C LYS A 59 8.74 13.64 9.12
N TRP A 60 8.61 12.32 9.18
CA TRP A 60 9.51 11.45 9.94
C TRP A 60 10.56 10.81 9.04
N THR A 61 11.80 10.71 9.51
CA THR A 61 12.87 9.99 8.80
C THR A 61 13.35 8.83 9.65
N PHE A 62 13.49 7.65 9.03
CA PHE A 62 14.05 6.47 9.68
C PHE A 62 15.54 6.43 9.35
N GLY A 63 16.39 6.56 10.36
CA GLY A 63 17.83 6.73 10.17
C GLY A 63 18.69 5.80 11.01
N ASP A 64 20.00 5.99 10.88
CA ASP A 64 21.00 5.21 11.59
C ASP A 64 20.81 5.21 13.11
N ASN A 65 21.36 4.18 13.76
CA ASN A 65 21.30 3.99 15.21
C ASN A 65 19.86 3.94 15.75
N TYR A 66 18.91 3.46 14.92
CA TYR A 66 17.51 3.21 15.30
C TYR A 66 16.73 4.48 15.64
N HIS A 67 17.15 5.63 15.14
CA HIS A 67 16.43 6.87 15.36
C HIS A 67 15.29 7.02 14.36
N VAL A 68 14.10 7.30 14.88
CA VAL A 68 12.98 7.84 14.11
C VAL A 68 12.97 9.35 14.36
N LYS A 69 13.43 10.12 13.38
CA LYS A 69 13.70 11.55 13.54
C LYS A 69 12.60 12.41 12.95
N ILE A 70 12.49 13.62 13.47
CA ILE A 70 11.65 14.70 12.96
C ILE A 70 12.36 16.04 13.17
N HIS A 71 12.04 17.07 12.39
CA HIS A 71 12.68 18.40 12.45
C HIS A 71 14.21 18.37 12.29
N GLY A 72 14.75 17.32 11.66
CA GLY A 72 16.18 17.10 11.41
C GLY A 72 17.01 16.66 12.63
N ASN A 73 16.70 17.12 13.84
CA ASN A 73 17.50 16.87 15.05
C ASN A 73 16.72 16.39 16.28
N LYS A 74 15.42 16.12 16.15
CA LYS A 74 14.59 15.53 17.20
C LYS A 74 14.31 14.08 16.89
N CYS A 75 14.22 13.27 17.93
CA CYS A 75 14.01 11.83 17.87
C CYS A 75 12.74 11.47 18.63
N LEU A 76 12.00 10.48 18.11
CA LEU A 76 10.96 9.79 18.87
C LEU A 76 11.55 9.29 20.19
N ASP A 77 10.85 9.54 21.28
CA ASP A 77 11.38 9.37 22.63
C ASP A 77 10.29 8.82 23.55
N VAL A 78 10.60 7.74 24.27
CA VAL A 78 9.76 7.31 25.40
C VAL A 78 10.03 8.23 26.57
N LYS A 79 9.01 8.97 26.99
CA LYS A 79 9.12 9.98 28.03
C LYS A 79 9.74 9.42 29.32
N ASP A 80 10.77 10.11 29.79
CA ASP A 80 11.57 9.78 30.98
C ASP A 80 12.24 8.38 30.92
N GLY A 81 12.28 7.75 29.74
CA GLY A 81 12.72 6.36 29.58
C GLY A 81 11.90 5.35 30.37
N LYS A 82 10.65 5.70 30.73
CA LYS A 82 9.83 4.90 31.63
C LYS A 82 9.39 3.60 30.96
N ASP A 83 9.95 2.48 31.39
CA ASP A 83 9.61 1.14 30.91
C ASP A 83 8.31 0.59 31.52
N ALA A 84 7.19 1.20 31.15
CA ALA A 84 5.85 0.82 31.60
C ALA A 84 4.85 0.88 30.45
N ASN A 85 3.84 0.02 30.49
CA ASN A 85 2.70 0.15 29.58
C ASN A 85 2.00 1.48 29.81
N GLY A 86 1.72 2.19 28.73
CA GLY A 86 1.09 3.50 28.76
C GLY A 86 2.04 4.68 28.92
N SER A 87 3.35 4.44 28.99
CA SER A 87 4.34 5.51 28.91
C SER A 87 4.17 6.27 27.59
N LYS A 88 4.00 7.58 27.67
CA LYS A 88 3.68 8.43 26.52
C LYS A 88 4.93 8.71 25.68
N LEU A 89 4.71 8.85 24.38
CA LEU A 89 5.73 9.25 23.44
C LEU A 89 5.80 10.77 23.36
N GLN A 90 7.02 11.25 23.24
CA GLN A 90 7.37 12.64 22.98
C GLN A 90 8.45 12.68 21.91
N ILE A 91 8.86 13.88 21.51
CA ILE A 91 10.13 14.07 20.81
C ILE A 91 11.14 14.74 21.74
N TRP A 92 12.41 14.47 21.51
CA TRP A 92 13.51 15.10 22.23
C TRP A 92 14.73 15.24 21.33
N SER A 93 15.63 16.18 21.65
CA SER A 93 16.93 16.29 21.01
C SER A 93 17.61 14.91 20.91
N CYS A 94 17.99 14.53 19.69
CA CYS A 94 18.55 13.22 19.43
C CYS A 94 19.85 12.99 20.21
N ASN A 95 19.94 11.85 20.89
CA ASN A 95 21.13 11.40 21.60
C ASN A 95 21.38 9.93 21.26
N GLY A 96 22.48 9.66 20.53
CA GLY A 96 22.79 8.32 20.04
C GLY A 96 23.03 7.25 21.12
N ASN A 97 23.33 7.68 22.36
CA ASN A 97 23.51 6.78 23.50
C ASN A 97 22.19 6.52 24.26
N SER A 98 21.11 7.22 23.92
CA SER A 98 19.85 7.15 24.65
C SER A 98 19.04 5.91 24.27
N ALA A 99 18.84 4.99 25.21
CA ALA A 99 18.07 3.78 24.94
C ALA A 99 16.57 4.06 24.73
N ASN A 100 16.04 5.18 25.25
CA ASN A 100 14.64 5.57 25.08
C ASN A 100 14.32 6.20 23.70
N GLN A 101 15.32 6.33 22.80
CA GLN A 101 15.19 6.91 21.47
C GLN A 101 15.45 5.92 20.32
N LYS A 102 15.54 4.62 20.63
CA LYS A 102 15.88 3.57 19.67
C LYS A 102 14.64 2.76 19.32
N PHE A 103 14.23 2.78 18.05
CA PHE A 103 13.06 2.08 17.55
C PHE A 103 13.38 1.24 16.31
N TRP A 104 12.76 0.07 16.23
CA TRP A 104 12.78 -0.82 15.07
C TRP A 104 11.45 -0.73 14.34
N TYR A 105 11.49 -0.57 13.04
CA TYR A 105 10.31 -0.77 12.21
C TYR A 105 10.38 -2.15 11.55
N SER A 106 9.28 -2.87 11.56
CA SER A 106 9.12 -4.14 10.86
C SER A 106 8.12 -3.94 9.73
N PHE A 107 8.54 -4.16 8.48
CA PHE A 107 7.66 -4.07 7.32
C PHE A 107 6.75 -5.30 7.17
N TRP A 108 7.03 -6.41 7.88
CA TRP A 108 6.21 -7.62 7.85
C TRP A 108 4.92 -7.53 8.66
N ASP A 109 4.95 -6.82 9.78
CA ASP A 109 3.81 -6.68 10.70
C ASP A 109 3.49 -5.22 11.05
N TYR A 110 4.18 -4.27 10.39
CA TYR A 110 4.02 -2.83 10.55
C TYR A 110 4.21 -2.33 11.98
N THR A 111 4.95 -3.07 12.80
CA THR A 111 5.20 -2.65 14.18
C THR A 111 6.38 -1.68 14.25
N LEU A 112 6.19 -0.62 15.03
CA LEU A 112 7.27 0.25 15.47
C LEU A 112 7.63 -0.07 16.91
N SER A 113 8.70 -0.83 17.12
CA SER A 113 9.08 -1.41 18.41
C SER A 113 10.16 -0.59 19.12
N TRP A 114 9.98 -0.33 20.41
CA TRP A 114 11.04 0.20 21.26
C TRP A 114 12.13 -0.86 21.45
N LYS A 115 13.31 -0.58 20.89
CA LYS A 115 14.42 -1.52 20.74
C LYS A 115 14.77 -2.20 22.07
N ASP A 116 14.84 -3.53 22.03
CA ASP A 116 15.18 -4.41 23.16
C ASP A 116 14.26 -4.31 24.40
N ARG A 117 13.06 -3.72 24.29
CA ARG A 117 12.12 -3.56 25.43
C ARG A 117 10.87 -4.42 25.37
N GLY A 118 10.62 -5.09 24.24
CA GLY A 118 9.38 -5.85 24.03
C GLY A 118 8.11 -4.99 24.05
N LYS A 119 8.24 -3.70 23.76
CA LYS A 119 7.14 -2.75 23.69
C LYS A 119 7.08 -2.11 22.30
N CYS A 120 5.86 -1.88 21.84
CA CYS A 120 5.54 -1.31 20.55
C CYS A 120 4.87 0.06 20.75
N VAL A 121 5.11 0.97 19.82
CA VAL A 121 4.32 2.19 19.68
C VAL A 121 2.88 1.78 19.48
N ASP A 122 2.01 2.37 20.28
CA ASP A 122 0.64 1.94 20.50
C ASP A 122 -0.28 3.16 20.48
N LEU A 123 -1.38 3.01 19.76
CA LEU A 123 -2.45 3.97 19.73
C LEU A 123 -3.20 3.91 21.06
N SER A 124 -3.02 4.93 21.92
CA SER A 124 -3.63 4.99 23.24
C SER A 124 -5.13 4.76 23.19
N GLY A 125 -5.60 3.69 23.85
CA GLY A 125 -7.01 3.29 23.87
C GLY A 125 -7.57 2.90 22.50
N GLY A 126 -6.73 2.70 21.49
CA GLY A 126 -7.13 2.47 20.10
C GLY A 126 -7.76 3.69 19.41
N SER A 127 -7.66 4.88 20.01
CA SER A 127 -8.32 6.09 19.51
C SER A 127 -7.53 6.78 18.40
N VAL A 128 -8.16 7.00 17.24
CA VAL A 128 -7.60 7.76 16.11
C VAL A 128 -7.99 9.26 16.16
N GLU A 129 -8.53 9.73 17.28
CA GLU A 129 -8.94 11.12 17.45
C GLU A 129 -7.75 12.08 17.50
N ASN A 130 -7.93 13.27 16.93
CA ASN A 130 -6.90 14.31 16.95
C ASN A 130 -6.53 14.67 18.39
N GLY A 131 -5.23 14.77 18.66
CA GLY A 131 -4.68 15.04 19.98
C GLY A 131 -4.45 13.79 20.85
N ASN A 132 -4.87 12.59 20.42
CA ASN A 132 -4.54 11.38 21.14
C ASN A 132 -3.01 11.16 21.14
N VAL A 133 -2.39 11.15 22.32
CA VAL A 133 -0.93 10.98 22.44
C VAL A 133 -0.59 9.51 22.34
N ALA A 134 0.29 9.15 21.41
CA ALA A 134 0.76 7.78 21.26
C ALA A 134 1.55 7.34 22.51
N GLN A 135 1.57 6.04 22.77
CA GLN A 135 2.22 5.45 23.93
C GLN A 135 3.07 4.25 23.53
N VAL A 136 3.82 3.68 24.47
CA VAL A 136 4.34 2.33 24.32
C VAL A 136 3.49 1.34 25.12
N TRP A 137 3.29 0.16 24.54
CA TRP A 137 2.60 -0.95 25.19
C TRP A 137 3.28 -2.27 24.82
N GLY A 138 3.11 -3.32 25.63
CA GLY A 138 3.64 -4.65 25.28
C GLY A 138 3.24 -5.05 23.85
N CYS A 139 4.23 -5.45 23.04
CA CYS A 139 3.98 -5.86 21.66
C CYS A 139 3.05 -7.07 21.63
N LYS A 140 2.03 -7.04 20.77
CA LYS A 140 1.09 -8.13 20.59
C LYS A 140 0.82 -8.32 19.10
N LYS A 141 0.98 -9.56 18.61
CA LYS A 141 0.61 -9.94 17.25
C LYS A 141 -0.85 -9.62 16.97
N GLU A 142 -1.14 -9.19 15.75
CA GLU A 142 -2.50 -8.88 15.29
C GLU A 142 -3.20 -7.85 16.20
N ASN A 143 -2.43 -6.98 16.86
CA ASN A 143 -2.99 -5.87 17.60
C ASN A 143 -3.09 -4.64 16.67
N PRO A 144 -4.29 -4.30 16.20
CA PRO A 144 -4.49 -3.15 15.31
C PRO A 144 -4.10 -1.79 15.90
N ASN A 145 -3.88 -1.68 17.22
CA ASN A 145 -3.37 -0.46 17.84
C ASN A 145 -1.86 -0.25 17.63
N GLN A 146 -1.14 -1.28 17.18
CA GLN A 146 0.32 -1.31 17.07
C GLN A 146 0.81 -1.43 15.62
N VAL A 147 -0.12 -1.30 14.67
CA VAL A 147 0.14 -1.29 13.23
C VAL A 147 0.33 0.16 12.79
N TRP A 148 1.47 0.45 12.18
CA TRP A 148 1.85 1.76 11.67
C TRP A 148 2.35 1.63 10.24
N THR A 149 1.63 2.22 9.28
CA THR A 149 2.08 2.27 7.90
C THR A 149 2.89 3.54 7.66
N THR A 150 3.84 3.47 6.73
CA THR A 150 4.62 4.62 6.29
C THR A 150 4.30 4.98 4.86
N GLY A 151 4.31 6.26 4.51
CA GLY A 151 4.10 6.69 3.12
C GLY A 151 4.08 8.19 2.94
N TYR A 152 3.32 8.64 1.94
CA TYR A 152 3.36 10.00 1.41
C TYR A 152 1.93 10.51 1.15
N LEU A 153 1.78 11.84 1.14
CA LEU A 153 0.57 12.42 0.57
C LEU A 153 0.68 12.41 -0.96
N SER A 154 -0.42 12.13 -1.64
CA SER A 154 -0.48 12.20 -3.10
C SER A 154 -0.17 13.61 -3.66
N SER A 155 -0.32 14.64 -2.83
CA SER A 155 -0.05 16.04 -3.18
C SER A 155 1.43 16.42 -3.10
N ASP A 156 2.23 15.61 -2.40
CA ASP A 156 3.65 15.84 -2.18
C ASP A 156 4.42 14.49 -2.21
N PRO A 157 4.37 13.74 -3.33
CA PRO A 157 5.12 12.51 -3.46
C PRO A 157 6.61 12.82 -3.71
N PRO A 158 7.53 11.96 -3.22
CA PRO A 158 8.94 12.08 -3.56
C PRO A 158 9.15 11.76 -5.05
N GLN A 159 10.29 12.12 -5.62
CA GLN A 159 10.65 11.69 -6.98
C GLN A 159 10.69 10.16 -7.07
N THR A 160 11.36 9.51 -6.11
CA THR A 160 11.36 8.05 -5.94
C THR A 160 11.03 7.72 -4.48
N SER A 161 10.22 6.71 -4.24
CA SER A 161 9.90 6.25 -2.87
C SER A 161 10.86 5.15 -2.40
N GLU A 162 11.40 4.33 -3.30
CA GLU A 162 12.27 3.21 -2.94
C GLU A 162 13.61 3.23 -3.69
N LYS A 163 14.62 2.57 -3.12
CA LYS A 163 15.94 2.45 -3.73
C LYS A 163 15.89 1.50 -4.93
N GLY A 164 16.31 2.00 -6.09
CA GLY A 164 16.33 1.22 -7.33
C GLY A 164 15.07 1.38 -8.19
N GLN A 165 14.17 2.28 -7.80
CA GLN A 165 12.99 2.64 -8.59
C GLN A 165 13.37 3.07 -10.02
N TYR A 166 12.70 2.48 -11.02
CA TYR A 166 12.90 2.77 -12.45
C TYR A 166 12.37 4.15 -12.85
N GLY A 167 11.12 4.42 -12.47
CA GLY A 167 10.36 5.59 -12.89
C GLY A 167 10.33 6.69 -11.84
N THR A 168 9.19 7.38 -11.76
CA THR A 168 8.98 8.50 -10.82
C THR A 168 7.60 8.43 -10.18
N ASN A 169 7.48 8.96 -8.96
CA ASN A 169 6.20 9.21 -8.30
C ASN A 169 5.74 10.68 -8.46
N GLN A 170 6.62 11.58 -8.92
CA GLN A 170 6.27 12.95 -9.31
C GLN A 170 5.72 12.98 -10.74
N CYS A 171 4.55 12.41 -10.93
CA CYS A 171 4.00 12.15 -12.26
C CYS A 171 3.52 13.42 -12.99
N GLY A 172 3.31 14.52 -12.27
CA GLY A 172 2.60 15.68 -12.81
C GLY A 172 1.15 15.37 -13.14
N THR A 173 0.52 16.18 -14.00
CA THR A 173 -0.88 16.01 -14.38
C THR A 173 -1.06 15.62 -15.84
N GLU A 174 -0.11 15.93 -16.71
CA GLU A 174 -0.23 15.68 -18.15
C GLU A 174 0.08 14.23 -18.50
N SER A 175 -0.87 13.56 -19.12
CA SER A 175 -0.67 12.18 -19.57
C SER A 175 0.15 12.13 -20.85
N SER A 176 1.09 11.18 -20.90
CA SER A 176 1.92 10.90 -22.06
C SER A 176 2.12 9.39 -22.18
N GLN A 177 2.11 8.86 -23.40
CA GLN A 177 2.43 7.44 -23.65
C GLN A 177 3.90 7.09 -23.40
N THR A 178 4.76 8.08 -23.18
CA THR A 178 6.16 7.90 -22.76
C THR A 178 6.37 8.17 -21.27
N SER A 179 5.31 8.40 -20.50
CA SER A 179 5.42 8.64 -19.06
C SER A 179 6.06 7.44 -18.34
N ASN A 180 6.93 7.74 -17.38
CA ASN A 180 7.51 6.78 -16.44
C ASN A 180 6.88 6.89 -15.05
N CYS A 181 5.67 7.42 -14.95
CA CYS A 181 4.94 7.44 -13.68
C CYS A 181 4.71 6.02 -13.16
N GLN A 182 5.04 5.76 -11.90
CA GLN A 182 4.77 4.48 -11.23
C GLN A 182 3.69 4.59 -10.14
N THR A 183 3.06 5.76 -10.01
CA THR A 183 1.91 5.96 -9.13
C THR A 183 0.62 5.51 -9.81
N ALA A 184 -0.07 4.53 -9.22
CA ALA A 184 -1.38 4.04 -9.65
C ALA A 184 -2.52 4.61 -8.81
N TRP A 185 -3.72 4.60 -9.39
CA TRP A 185 -4.94 5.03 -8.73
C TRP A 185 -6.05 4.00 -8.93
N ILE A 186 -6.93 3.84 -7.94
CA ILE A 186 -8.07 2.93 -8.00
C ILE A 186 -9.28 3.56 -7.32
N ASN A 187 -10.23 4.04 -8.13
CA ASN A 187 -11.40 4.79 -7.63
C ASN A 187 -12.72 4.20 -8.09
N ASP A 188 -12.80 3.70 -9.32
CA ASP A 188 -14.06 3.26 -9.90
C ASP A 188 -13.82 2.42 -11.17
N VAL A 189 -14.88 1.82 -11.72
CA VAL A 189 -14.85 1.04 -12.98
C VAL A 189 -14.27 1.82 -14.16
N ASP A 190 -14.40 3.14 -14.19
CA ASP A 190 -13.87 3.98 -15.26
C ASP A 190 -12.71 4.90 -14.84
N ASP A 191 -12.26 4.82 -13.58
CA ASP A 191 -11.15 5.60 -13.03
C ASP A 191 -10.23 4.70 -12.19
N PHE A 192 -9.35 4.01 -12.88
CA PHE A 192 -8.32 3.17 -12.28
C PHE A 192 -7.07 3.13 -13.17
N CYS A 193 -6.01 2.58 -12.63
CA CYS A 193 -4.77 2.31 -13.33
C CYS A 193 -4.40 0.83 -13.20
N VAL A 194 -3.63 0.35 -14.17
CA VAL A 194 -2.88 -0.90 -14.11
C VAL A 194 -1.41 -0.59 -14.37
N TRP A 195 -0.52 -1.50 -14.01
CA TRP A 195 0.88 -1.40 -14.38
C TRP A 195 1.19 -2.32 -15.55
N ALA A 196 2.04 -1.86 -16.48
CA ALA A 196 2.50 -2.66 -17.61
C ALA A 196 3.92 -2.27 -18.03
N PRO A 197 4.61 -3.12 -18.83
CA PRO A 197 6.02 -2.92 -19.16
C PRO A 197 6.23 -1.64 -19.99
N PRO A 198 7.12 -0.73 -19.60
CA PRO A 198 7.30 0.55 -20.30
C PRO A 198 7.82 0.39 -21.74
N ASN A 199 8.56 -0.70 -22.01
CA ASN A 199 9.21 -0.99 -23.29
C ASN A 199 8.77 -2.33 -23.91
N GLY A 200 7.64 -2.87 -23.43
CA GLY A 200 7.18 -4.20 -23.81
C GLY A 200 7.92 -5.33 -23.08
N GLY A 201 7.23 -6.43 -22.77
CA GLY A 201 7.86 -7.57 -22.10
C GLY A 201 6.87 -8.52 -21.44
N GLU A 202 7.40 -9.61 -20.90
CA GLU A 202 6.65 -10.47 -19.96
C GLU A 202 6.55 -9.73 -18.63
N ILE A 203 5.36 -9.71 -18.02
CA ILE A 203 5.11 -9.07 -16.72
C ILE A 203 6.10 -9.62 -15.71
N GLY A 204 6.21 -10.95 -15.57
CA GLY A 204 7.13 -11.62 -14.64
C GLY A 204 8.60 -11.23 -14.75
N ASN A 205 9.07 -10.78 -15.94
CA ASN A 205 10.45 -10.32 -16.13
C ASN A 205 10.63 -8.82 -15.93
N THR A 206 9.53 -8.06 -15.91
CA THR A 206 9.53 -6.59 -15.89
C THR A 206 8.84 -6.01 -14.66
N GLU A 207 8.38 -6.85 -13.73
CA GLU A 207 7.59 -6.49 -12.53
C GLU A 207 8.17 -5.32 -11.75
N ARG A 208 9.50 -5.21 -11.70
CA ARG A 208 10.22 -4.14 -10.98
C ARG A 208 10.13 -2.77 -11.66
N GLU A 209 9.93 -2.75 -12.98
CA GLU A 209 10.10 -1.58 -13.85
C GLU A 209 8.79 -1.10 -14.48
N VAL A 210 7.69 -1.84 -14.31
CA VAL A 210 6.38 -1.50 -14.88
C VAL A 210 5.93 -0.08 -14.49
N VAL A 211 5.21 0.57 -15.41
CA VAL A 211 4.72 1.95 -15.27
C VAL A 211 3.19 1.99 -15.36
N ALA A 212 2.60 3.01 -14.76
CA ALA A 212 1.15 3.12 -14.63
C ALA A 212 0.50 3.55 -15.95
N TYR A 213 -0.53 2.80 -16.35
CA TYR A 213 -1.49 3.10 -17.40
C TYR A 213 -2.86 3.29 -16.77
N CYS A 214 -3.45 4.47 -16.92
CA CYS A 214 -4.76 4.77 -16.34
C CYS A 214 -5.84 4.89 -17.40
N THR A 215 -7.08 4.55 -17.03
CA THR A 215 -8.27 4.82 -17.86
C THR A 215 -8.50 6.32 -18.03
N LYS A 216 -8.02 7.14 -17.08
CA LYS A 216 -8.17 8.58 -17.10
C LYS A 216 -6.83 9.30 -17.30
N SER A 217 -6.84 10.37 -18.10
CA SER A 217 -5.76 11.34 -18.14
C SER A 217 -5.82 12.29 -16.94
N GLY A 218 -4.81 13.13 -16.70
CA GLY A 218 -4.79 14.03 -15.54
C GLY A 218 -3.98 13.50 -14.35
N ARG A 219 -3.43 12.29 -14.46
CA ARG A 219 -2.63 11.62 -13.42
C ARG A 219 -1.13 11.61 -13.71
N GLY A 220 -0.71 12.22 -14.82
CA GLY A 220 0.70 12.16 -15.25
C GLY A 220 1.13 10.80 -15.82
N THR A 221 0.20 9.86 -15.93
CA THR A 221 0.43 8.47 -16.35
C THR A 221 0.29 8.29 -17.85
N ARG A 222 0.63 7.09 -18.33
CA ARG A 222 0.17 6.62 -19.64
C ARG A 222 -1.35 6.43 -19.60
N VAL A 223 -1.99 6.45 -20.76
CA VAL A 223 -3.44 6.23 -20.88
C VAL A 223 -3.68 4.88 -21.53
N ILE A 224 -4.58 4.07 -20.97
CA ILE A 224 -4.99 2.79 -21.57
C ILE A 224 -5.66 3.08 -22.91
N PRO A 225 -5.16 2.57 -24.05
CA PRO A 225 -5.79 2.82 -25.35
C PRO A 225 -7.23 2.31 -25.42
N ASP A 226 -8.07 3.03 -26.16
CA ASP A 226 -9.47 2.63 -26.34
C ASP A 226 -9.57 1.23 -27.01
N GLY A 227 -10.52 0.44 -26.51
CA GLY A 227 -10.73 -0.93 -26.96
C GLY A 227 -9.69 -1.94 -26.46
N THR A 228 -8.76 -1.55 -25.58
CA THR A 228 -7.95 -2.48 -24.78
C THR A 228 -8.82 -3.26 -23.79
N LEU A 229 -9.66 -2.57 -23.02
CA LEU A 229 -10.55 -3.21 -22.04
C LEU A 229 -11.76 -3.83 -22.74
N LYS A 230 -12.07 -5.10 -22.42
CA LYS A 230 -13.21 -5.85 -22.94
C LYS A 230 -14.29 -6.10 -21.89
N GLY A 231 -13.92 -6.19 -20.62
CA GLY A 231 -14.84 -6.19 -19.49
C GLY A 231 -14.12 -5.71 -18.24
N VAL A 232 -14.82 -5.00 -17.37
CA VAL A 232 -14.29 -4.50 -16.09
C VAL A 232 -15.37 -4.57 -15.02
N HIS A 233 -15.02 -5.19 -13.89
CA HIS A 233 -15.84 -5.21 -12.69
C HIS A 233 -15.08 -4.55 -11.55
N PHE A 234 -15.63 -3.46 -11.05
CA PHE A 234 -15.16 -2.76 -9.86
C PHE A 234 -16.08 -3.04 -8.68
N VAL A 235 -15.50 -3.32 -7.52
CA VAL A 235 -16.22 -3.39 -6.26
C VAL A 235 -15.56 -2.51 -5.20
N LYS A 236 -16.39 -1.86 -4.40
CA LYS A 236 -16.00 -1.27 -3.12
C LYS A 236 -16.58 -2.08 -1.98
N THR A 237 -15.73 -2.54 -1.08
CA THR A 237 -16.13 -3.22 0.15
C THR A 237 -15.90 -2.31 1.35
N LYS A 238 -16.08 -2.86 2.55
CA LYS A 238 -15.72 -2.17 3.79
C LYS A 238 -14.22 -1.96 3.92
N ASP A 239 -13.42 -2.93 3.49
CA ASP A 239 -11.98 -2.99 3.80
C ASP A 239 -11.07 -2.95 2.56
N TYR A 240 -11.61 -2.95 1.35
CA TYR A 240 -10.83 -2.82 0.11
C TYR A 240 -11.65 -2.31 -1.08
N VAL A 241 -10.95 -1.82 -2.10
CA VAL A 241 -11.46 -1.70 -3.46
C VAL A 241 -10.79 -2.73 -4.34
N GLN A 242 -11.51 -3.23 -5.34
CA GLN A 242 -10.99 -4.19 -6.29
C GLN A 242 -11.51 -3.87 -7.68
N VAL A 243 -10.62 -3.87 -8.66
CA VAL A 243 -10.95 -3.81 -10.09
C VAL A 243 -10.43 -5.07 -10.76
N THR A 244 -11.26 -5.70 -11.57
CA THR A 244 -10.94 -6.94 -12.30
C THR A 244 -11.42 -6.81 -13.72
N GLY A 245 -10.81 -7.51 -14.67
CA GLY A 245 -11.30 -7.46 -16.03
C GLY A 245 -10.51 -8.27 -17.04
N THR A 246 -11.02 -8.24 -18.27
CA THR A 246 -10.44 -8.90 -19.45
C THR A 246 -10.15 -7.86 -20.53
N GLY A 247 -9.16 -8.13 -21.37
CA GLY A 247 -8.66 -7.16 -22.32
C GLY A 247 -7.70 -7.72 -23.36
N ASP A 248 -7.18 -6.82 -24.20
CA ASP A 248 -6.02 -7.03 -25.06
C ASP A 248 -4.87 -6.16 -24.54
N PHE A 249 -4.14 -6.68 -23.56
CA PHE A 249 -3.08 -5.93 -22.87
C PHE A 249 -1.75 -5.89 -23.65
N THR A 250 -1.71 -6.56 -24.82
CA THR A 250 -0.61 -6.36 -25.78
C THR A 250 -0.53 -4.90 -26.25
N LYS A 251 -1.66 -4.19 -26.24
CA LYS A 251 -1.75 -2.76 -26.55
C LYS A 251 -1.08 -1.84 -25.53
N ILE A 252 -0.75 -2.34 -24.35
CA ILE A 252 -0.02 -1.59 -23.30
C ILE A 252 1.35 -2.22 -22.99
N GLY A 253 1.86 -3.07 -23.89
CA GLY A 253 3.22 -3.62 -23.81
C GLY A 253 3.33 -5.01 -23.19
N VAL A 254 2.25 -5.64 -22.75
CA VAL A 254 2.34 -7.03 -22.27
C VAL A 254 2.63 -7.96 -23.45
N LYS A 255 3.59 -8.89 -23.29
CA LYS A 255 3.96 -9.83 -24.36
C LYS A 255 2.75 -10.72 -24.73
N PRO A 256 2.52 -11.02 -26.02
CA PRO A 256 1.49 -11.98 -26.42
C PRO A 256 1.70 -13.36 -25.74
N ASN A 257 0.60 -13.97 -25.29
CA ASN A 257 0.59 -15.25 -24.57
C ASN A 257 1.35 -15.25 -23.24
N ASP A 258 1.57 -14.08 -22.64
CA ASP A 258 2.03 -13.99 -21.26
C ASP A 258 0.88 -14.40 -20.32
N ASP A 259 1.11 -15.45 -19.54
CA ASP A 259 0.17 -15.99 -18.54
C ASP A 259 0.11 -15.12 -17.28
N GLY A 260 1.05 -14.18 -17.14
CA GLY A 260 1.01 -13.08 -16.19
C GLY A 260 2.05 -13.14 -15.09
N GLY A 261 1.96 -12.18 -14.17
CA GLY A 261 2.79 -12.08 -12.98
C GLY A 261 2.08 -11.31 -11.88
N GLU A 262 2.58 -11.46 -10.65
CA GLU A 262 2.09 -10.73 -9.48
C GLU A 262 2.89 -9.43 -9.31
N LEU A 263 2.17 -8.38 -8.97
CA LEU A 263 2.69 -7.09 -8.57
C LEU A 263 2.14 -6.78 -7.18
N ASP A 264 3.01 -6.35 -6.28
CA ASP A 264 2.69 -6.15 -4.87
C ASP A 264 3.68 -5.15 -4.22
N PRO A 265 3.37 -4.60 -3.03
CA PRO A 265 4.23 -3.63 -2.35
C PRO A 265 5.44 -4.23 -1.62
N HIS A 266 5.59 -5.56 -1.55
CA HIS A 266 6.52 -6.28 -0.68
C HIS A 266 7.22 -7.46 -1.38
N GLY A 267 7.85 -7.19 -2.52
CA GLY A 267 8.64 -8.19 -3.24
C GLY A 267 9.71 -8.85 -2.35
N ALA A 268 10.27 -9.96 -2.84
CA ALA A 268 11.11 -10.86 -2.03
C ALA A 268 12.35 -10.22 -1.36
N ASP A 269 12.83 -9.07 -1.85
CA ASP A 269 13.95 -8.32 -1.27
C ASP A 269 13.52 -7.16 -0.35
N GLY A 270 12.22 -7.02 -0.08
CA GLY A 270 11.61 -5.99 0.74
C GLY A 270 11.22 -4.71 -0.02
N ASN A 271 11.56 -4.59 -1.31
CA ASN A 271 11.04 -3.55 -2.18
C ASN A 271 9.79 -4.03 -2.92
N GLY A 272 8.92 -3.11 -3.33
CA GLY A 272 7.76 -3.45 -4.14
C GLY A 272 8.11 -3.94 -5.56
N ASN A 273 7.10 -4.49 -6.21
CA ASN A 273 7.05 -4.85 -7.62
C ASN A 273 5.80 -4.18 -8.23
N PRO A 274 5.89 -2.99 -8.85
CA PRO A 274 7.11 -2.23 -9.14
C PRO A 274 7.79 -1.63 -7.92
N ILE A 275 9.12 -1.52 -8.02
CA ILE A 275 9.92 -0.85 -6.98
C ILE A 275 9.44 0.60 -6.91
N GLY A 276 9.05 1.02 -5.72
CA GLY A 276 8.55 2.35 -5.46
C GLY A 276 7.17 2.67 -6.05
N GLY A 277 6.40 1.64 -6.45
CA GLY A 277 5.00 1.80 -6.82
C GLY A 277 4.17 2.34 -5.66
N LEU A 278 3.41 3.41 -5.90
CA LEU A 278 2.47 3.97 -4.94
C LEU A 278 1.03 3.81 -5.44
N VAL A 279 0.10 3.48 -4.55
CA VAL A 279 -1.32 3.35 -4.88
C VAL A 279 -2.14 4.34 -4.09
N TYR A 280 -2.99 5.09 -4.77
CA TYR A 280 -3.91 6.02 -4.13
C TYR A 280 -5.37 5.77 -4.53
N GLY A 281 -6.30 6.19 -3.69
CA GLY A 281 -7.71 6.21 -4.06
C GLY A 281 -8.57 7.05 -3.15
N ASN A 282 -9.82 7.20 -3.57
CA ASN A 282 -10.81 8.08 -2.95
C ASN A 282 -11.89 7.32 -2.18
N ALA A 283 -11.90 5.98 -2.24
CA ALA A 283 -12.99 5.17 -1.71
C ALA A 283 -13.09 5.21 -0.17
N PHE A 284 -11.97 5.44 0.52
CA PHE A 284 -11.86 5.38 1.98
C PHE A 284 -11.36 6.69 2.61
N GLY A 285 -11.18 7.73 1.81
CA GLY A 285 -10.60 9.00 2.21
C GLY A 285 -10.11 9.75 0.98
N ASN A 286 -9.96 11.07 1.07
CA ASN A 286 -9.56 11.87 -0.09
C ASN A 286 -8.08 11.66 -0.42
N ASN A 287 -7.79 11.12 -1.61
CA ASN A 287 -6.46 10.80 -2.12
C ASN A 287 -5.61 9.99 -1.12
N LEU A 288 -6.24 8.99 -0.50
CA LEU A 288 -5.64 8.15 0.51
C LEU A 288 -4.63 7.18 -0.12
N GLN A 289 -3.46 7.02 0.48
CA GLN A 289 -2.53 5.97 0.05
C GLN A 289 -3.03 4.60 0.55
N TYR A 290 -3.03 3.61 -0.34
CA TYR A 290 -3.22 2.21 0.00
C TYR A 290 -1.84 1.54 0.09
N HIS A 291 -1.47 1.10 1.28
CA HIS A 291 -0.15 0.49 1.55
C HIS A 291 -0.14 -1.01 1.27
N GLU A 292 -1.31 -1.64 1.27
CA GLU A 292 -1.50 -3.05 1.02
C GLU A 292 -2.34 -3.20 -0.23
N TRP A 293 -1.76 -3.85 -1.23
CA TRP A 293 -2.41 -4.07 -2.50
C TRP A 293 -1.79 -5.27 -3.18
N THR A 294 -2.55 -5.89 -4.06
CA THR A 294 -2.06 -6.99 -4.89
C THR A 294 -2.64 -6.78 -6.28
N SER A 295 -1.83 -6.97 -7.31
CA SER A 295 -2.23 -6.84 -8.70
C SER A 295 -1.68 -8.00 -9.51
N PHE A 296 -2.48 -8.53 -10.42
CA PHE A 296 -2.00 -9.47 -11.42
C PHE A 296 -2.33 -8.93 -12.80
N MET A 297 -1.38 -9.14 -13.71
CA MET A 297 -1.48 -8.71 -15.10
C MET A 297 -1.03 -9.84 -16.00
N SER A 298 -1.82 -10.15 -17.03
CA SER A 298 -1.46 -11.05 -18.12
C SER A 298 -1.75 -10.40 -19.47
N ALA A 299 -1.51 -11.11 -20.57
CA ALA A 299 -1.86 -10.60 -21.90
C ALA A 299 -3.38 -10.40 -22.10
N THR A 300 -4.22 -11.05 -21.29
CA THR A 300 -5.68 -11.15 -21.51
C THR A 300 -6.55 -10.79 -20.31
N GLU A 301 -6.01 -10.80 -19.10
CA GLU A 301 -6.75 -10.47 -17.88
C GLU A 301 -5.93 -9.63 -16.91
N PHE A 302 -6.63 -8.92 -16.03
CA PHE A 302 -6.04 -8.22 -14.91
C PHE A 302 -6.95 -8.25 -13.69
N CYS A 303 -6.35 -8.03 -12.54
CA CYS A 303 -7.06 -7.79 -11.30
C CYS A 303 -6.15 -7.01 -10.37
N PHE A 304 -6.73 -6.08 -9.63
CA PHE A 304 -6.01 -5.19 -8.75
C PHE A 304 -6.91 -4.89 -7.55
N ARG A 305 -6.45 -5.29 -6.37
CA ARG A 305 -7.12 -5.01 -5.10
C ARG A 305 -6.22 -4.10 -4.26
N ALA A 306 -6.81 -3.09 -3.66
CA ALA A 306 -6.14 -2.21 -2.71
C ALA A 306 -6.91 -2.17 -1.40
N CYS A 307 -6.23 -2.54 -0.32
CA CYS A 307 -6.80 -2.81 0.98
C CYS A 307 -6.48 -1.70 1.99
N THR A 308 -7.38 -1.55 2.97
CA THR A 308 -7.22 -0.60 4.06
C THR A 308 -7.66 -1.21 5.39
N GLY A 309 -7.39 -0.49 6.47
CA GLY A 309 -7.74 -0.92 7.82
C GLY A 309 -6.81 -1.99 8.37
N PRO A 310 -7.14 -2.54 9.55
CA PRO A 310 -6.23 -3.37 10.33
C PRO A 310 -5.92 -4.74 9.72
N ASN A 311 -6.76 -5.22 8.81
CA ASN A 311 -6.61 -6.54 8.16
C ASN A 311 -6.11 -6.40 6.71
N ALA A 312 -5.57 -5.24 6.33
CA ALA A 312 -5.24 -4.96 4.94
C ALA A 312 -4.28 -5.99 4.32
N ALA A 313 -3.23 -6.39 5.04
CA ALA A 313 -2.28 -7.43 4.61
C ALA A 313 -2.95 -8.82 4.43
N GLN A 314 -3.97 -9.13 5.22
CA GLN A 314 -4.74 -10.38 5.08
C GLN A 314 -5.69 -10.33 3.88
N ASN A 315 -6.28 -9.16 3.61
CA ASN A 315 -7.21 -8.97 2.50
C ASN A 315 -6.51 -8.86 1.13
N CYS A 316 -5.25 -8.44 1.12
CA CYS A 316 -4.39 -8.31 -0.05
C CYS A 316 -3.12 -9.14 0.15
N GLN A 317 -3.24 -10.47 0.23
CA GLN A 317 -2.09 -11.38 0.39
C GLN A 317 -1.25 -11.44 -0.88
N HIS A 318 0.05 -11.69 -0.68
CA HIS A 318 1.09 -11.60 -1.71
C HIS A 318 2.03 -12.81 -1.63
N ILE A 319 1.44 -13.99 -1.39
CA ILE A 319 2.13 -15.29 -1.27
C ILE A 319 1.51 -16.36 -2.18
N TYR A 320 0.61 -15.95 -3.08
CA TYR A 320 -0.22 -16.82 -3.92
C TYR A 320 -0.05 -16.48 -5.41
N ASP A 321 1.18 -16.13 -5.78
CA ASP A 321 1.58 -15.53 -7.04
C ASP A 321 1.26 -16.40 -8.26
N VAL A 322 1.29 -17.73 -8.13
CA VAL A 322 1.02 -18.65 -9.25
C VAL A 322 -0.46 -18.99 -9.42
N MET A 323 -1.32 -18.46 -8.55
CA MET A 323 -2.75 -18.76 -8.57
C MET A 323 -3.54 -17.86 -9.52
N GLY A 324 -3.00 -16.68 -9.84
CA GLY A 324 -3.57 -15.73 -10.79
C GLY A 324 -4.88 -15.08 -10.34
N CYS A 325 -5.49 -14.32 -11.24
CA CYS A 325 -6.60 -13.44 -10.91
C CYS A 325 -7.83 -14.13 -10.37
N ARG A 326 -8.29 -15.17 -11.06
CA ARG A 326 -9.58 -15.81 -10.76
C ARG A 326 -9.59 -16.57 -9.44
N TRP A 327 -8.42 -16.97 -8.94
CA TRP A 327 -8.29 -17.61 -7.64
C TRP A 327 -8.09 -16.60 -6.51
N ASN A 328 -7.20 -15.62 -6.71
CA ASN A 328 -6.90 -14.60 -5.70
C ASN A 328 -8.01 -13.57 -5.52
N MET A 329 -8.66 -13.18 -6.63
CA MET A 329 -9.69 -12.14 -6.67
C MET A 329 -10.94 -12.59 -7.43
N PRO A 330 -11.69 -13.60 -6.92
CA PRO A 330 -12.94 -14.04 -7.55
C PRO A 330 -13.90 -12.88 -7.79
N ALA A 331 -14.35 -12.73 -9.03
CA ALA A 331 -15.16 -11.62 -9.50
C ALA A 331 -15.84 -11.97 -10.83
N ASN A 332 -16.68 -11.06 -11.34
CA ASN A 332 -17.14 -11.08 -12.71
C ASN A 332 -16.01 -10.66 -13.67
N TYR A 333 -15.66 -11.52 -14.63
CA TYR A 333 -14.66 -11.26 -15.68
C TYR A 333 -15.27 -11.26 -17.08
N ASP A 334 -16.60 -11.24 -17.18
CA ASP A 334 -17.31 -11.38 -18.46
C ASP A 334 -17.00 -10.22 -19.40
N ALA A 335 -16.64 -10.55 -20.63
CA ALA A 335 -16.47 -9.54 -21.68
C ALA A 335 -17.84 -8.89 -22.00
N GLY A 336 -17.82 -7.59 -22.26
CA GLY A 336 -19.01 -6.78 -22.48
C GLY A 336 -19.63 -6.22 -21.20
N THR A 337 -19.15 -6.62 -20.02
CA THR A 337 -19.63 -6.10 -18.74
C THR A 337 -18.70 -5.01 -18.22
N PHE A 338 -19.25 -3.84 -17.92
CA PHE A 338 -18.54 -2.75 -17.26
C PHE A 338 -19.37 -2.27 -16.09
N GLU A 339 -19.04 -2.69 -14.87
CA GLU A 339 -19.87 -2.39 -13.72
C GLU A 339 -19.06 -1.97 -12.49
N SER A 340 -19.69 -1.14 -11.66
CA SER A 340 -19.17 -0.66 -10.38
C SER A 340 -20.22 -0.90 -9.32
N CYS A 341 -19.86 -1.67 -8.30
CA CYS A 341 -20.78 -2.14 -7.26
C CYS A 341 -20.24 -1.86 -5.86
N ASP A 342 -21.13 -1.83 -4.89
CA ASP A 342 -20.76 -2.16 -3.51
C ASP A 342 -20.68 -3.70 -3.39
N ALA A 343 -19.84 -4.22 -2.50
CA ALA A 343 -19.79 -5.65 -2.25
C ALA A 343 -19.41 -5.99 -0.80
N ASP A 344 -19.74 -7.21 -0.38
CA ASP A 344 -19.21 -7.80 0.84
C ASP A 344 -17.71 -8.10 0.68
N ASN A 345 -16.99 -8.16 1.81
CA ASN A 345 -15.62 -8.64 1.79
C ASN A 345 -15.57 -10.11 1.32
N ALA A 346 -14.61 -10.41 0.45
CA ALA A 346 -14.23 -11.77 0.16
C ALA A 346 -13.66 -12.47 1.39
N LEU A 347 -13.75 -13.80 1.37
CA LEU A 347 -12.97 -14.63 2.29
C LEU A 347 -11.47 -14.38 2.02
N PRO A 348 -10.63 -14.31 3.07
CA PRO A 348 -9.20 -14.09 2.91
C PRO A 348 -8.53 -15.16 2.05
N MET A 349 -7.62 -14.75 1.16
CA MET A 349 -6.91 -15.67 0.26
C MET A 349 -6.22 -16.79 1.05
N GLY A 350 -6.50 -18.04 0.67
CA GLY A 350 -5.92 -19.23 1.28
C GLY A 350 -6.51 -19.65 2.63
N ILE A 351 -7.51 -18.95 3.18
CA ILE A 351 -8.15 -19.32 4.46
C ILE A 351 -9.45 -20.08 4.21
N TYR A 352 -9.45 -21.39 4.49
CA TYR A 352 -10.59 -22.29 4.34
C TYR A 352 -11.07 -22.76 5.71
N GLY A 353 -12.09 -22.08 6.25
CA GLY A 353 -12.59 -22.33 7.60
C GLY A 353 -11.52 -21.97 8.64
N THR A 354 -11.04 -22.96 9.38
CA THR A 354 -9.95 -22.79 10.36
C THR A 354 -8.58 -23.20 9.82
N SER A 355 -8.49 -23.54 8.53
CA SER A 355 -7.26 -24.00 7.89
C SER A 355 -6.69 -22.94 6.95
N THR A 356 -5.37 -22.85 6.90
CA THR A 356 -4.64 -22.04 5.93
C THR A 356 -3.98 -22.97 4.93
N TRP A 357 -4.28 -22.78 3.65
CA TRP A 357 -3.59 -23.44 2.54
C TRP A 357 -2.43 -22.58 2.08
N TYR A 358 -1.32 -23.21 1.72
CA TYR A 358 -0.14 -22.54 1.19
C TYR A 358 0.15 -23.00 -0.24
N GLN A 359 0.59 -22.08 -1.08
CA GLN A 359 0.93 -22.35 -2.47
C GLN A 359 1.84 -23.57 -2.63
N GLY A 360 1.55 -24.42 -3.62
CA GLY A 360 2.30 -25.63 -3.91
C GLY A 360 1.84 -26.89 -3.15
N VAL A 361 0.97 -26.76 -2.14
CA VAL A 361 0.40 -27.89 -1.42
C VAL A 361 -0.75 -28.53 -2.20
N LYS A 362 -0.77 -29.87 -2.31
CA LYS A 362 -1.82 -30.62 -3.03
C LYS A 362 -2.82 -31.31 -2.06
N PRO A 363 -4.13 -31.36 -2.39
CA PRO A 363 -4.73 -30.73 -3.56
C PRO A 363 -4.82 -29.21 -3.40
N THR A 364 -4.66 -28.49 -4.50
CA THR A 364 -4.96 -27.06 -4.55
C THR A 364 -6.48 -26.88 -4.41
N PRO A 365 -6.96 -26.11 -3.42
CA PRO A 365 -8.38 -25.87 -3.24
C PRO A 365 -8.94 -25.01 -4.37
N ALA A 366 -10.25 -25.14 -4.61
CA ALA A 366 -10.96 -24.23 -5.51
C ALA A 366 -10.91 -22.79 -4.98
N ALA A 367 -10.99 -21.83 -5.88
CA ALA A 367 -11.11 -20.42 -5.53
C ALA A 367 -12.28 -20.17 -4.56
N HIS A 368 -12.16 -19.15 -3.71
CA HIS A 368 -13.29 -18.71 -2.90
C HIS A 368 -14.49 -18.30 -3.76
N PRO A 369 -15.73 -18.41 -3.25
CA PRO A 369 -16.89 -17.91 -3.96
C PRO A 369 -16.79 -16.41 -4.19
N ILE A 370 -17.36 -15.95 -5.30
CA ILE A 370 -17.50 -14.51 -5.59
C ILE A 370 -18.39 -13.90 -4.49
N PRO A 371 -17.96 -12.82 -3.82
CA PRO A 371 -18.77 -12.14 -2.81
C PRO A 371 -20.06 -11.56 -3.40
N SER A 372 -21.07 -11.37 -2.56
CA SER A 372 -22.30 -10.67 -2.97
C SER A 372 -21.99 -9.22 -3.36
N SER A 373 -22.46 -8.83 -4.54
CA SER A 373 -22.46 -7.43 -5.00
C SER A 373 -23.86 -6.81 -4.86
N SER A 374 -23.91 -5.50 -4.66
CA SER A 374 -25.12 -4.69 -4.56
C SER A 374 -24.89 -3.28 -5.13
N ASN A 375 -25.97 -2.51 -5.31
CA ASN A 375 -25.92 -1.13 -5.82
C ASN A 375 -25.11 -0.95 -7.12
N CYS A 376 -25.10 -1.96 -7.98
CA CYS A 376 -24.30 -1.97 -9.21
C CYS A 376 -24.77 -0.92 -10.21
N ARG A 377 -23.84 -0.08 -10.68
CA ARG A 377 -23.99 0.77 -11.85
C ARG A 377 -23.29 0.14 -13.04
N THR A 378 -23.97 0.08 -14.18
CA THR A 378 -23.39 -0.40 -15.44
C THR A 378 -23.00 0.75 -16.35
N LEU A 379 -21.89 0.60 -17.06
CA LEU A 379 -21.47 1.47 -18.16
C LEU A 379 -21.57 0.70 -19.48
N PRO A 380 -21.87 1.37 -20.61
CA PRO A 380 -21.84 0.73 -21.91
C PRO A 380 -20.41 0.41 -22.38
N THR A 381 -19.43 1.23 -21.96
CA THR A 381 -18.01 1.08 -22.28
C THR A 381 -17.17 1.91 -21.32
N ILE A 382 -15.87 1.64 -21.29
CA ILE A 382 -14.86 2.53 -20.69
C ILE A 382 -14.11 3.19 -21.82
N ALA A 383 -14.12 4.52 -21.84
CA ALA A 383 -13.33 5.32 -22.76
C ALA A 383 -12.31 6.15 -22.00
N SER A 384 -11.17 6.38 -22.67
CA SER A 384 -10.15 7.31 -22.24
C SER A 384 -10.74 8.71 -22.10
N GLY A 385 -10.50 9.38 -20.97
CA GLY A 385 -10.96 10.75 -20.74
C GLY A 385 -10.26 11.43 -19.57
N PRO A 386 -10.44 12.73 -19.33
CA PRO A 386 -9.84 13.39 -18.17
C PRO A 386 -10.38 12.81 -16.85
N ALA A 387 -9.52 12.71 -15.85
CA ALA A 387 -9.93 12.34 -14.49
C ALA A 387 -10.97 13.34 -13.98
N LYS A 388 -11.96 12.83 -13.24
CA LYS A 388 -12.97 13.69 -12.61
C LYS A 388 -12.24 14.61 -11.63
N ARG A 389 -12.33 15.93 -11.86
CA ARG A 389 -11.73 16.91 -10.93
C ARG A 389 -12.50 16.85 -9.60
N ASP A 390 -11.78 16.79 -8.48
CA ASP A 390 -12.39 17.03 -7.17
C ASP A 390 -13.07 18.41 -7.17
N HIS A 391 -14.39 18.43 -7.09
CA HIS A 391 -15.20 19.65 -7.13
C HIS A 391 -14.98 20.60 -5.94
N LYS A 392 -13.99 20.37 -5.05
CA LYS A 392 -13.73 21.18 -3.86
C LYS A 392 -12.77 22.36 -4.05
N ARG A 393 -12.10 22.52 -5.20
CA ARG A 393 -11.21 23.68 -5.48
C ARG A 393 -11.90 24.88 -6.15
N ARG A 394 -13.20 25.12 -5.88
CA ARG A 394 -13.96 26.27 -6.43
C ARG A 394 -14.57 27.20 -5.36
N ALA A 395 -13.99 27.25 -4.17
CA ALA A 395 -14.21 28.34 -3.22
C ALA A 395 -12.85 28.94 -2.87
N TYR A 396 -12.75 30.27 -2.84
CA TYR A 396 -11.52 31.09 -2.81
C TYR A 396 -10.88 31.38 -4.18
N SER A 397 -11.64 32.02 -5.05
CA SER A 397 -11.11 33.10 -5.89
C SER A 397 -12.27 34.04 -6.23
N HIS A 398 -12.10 35.30 -5.84
CA HIS A 398 -13.00 36.46 -6.02
C HIS A 398 -14.06 36.66 -4.92
N ASP A 399 -13.75 37.52 -3.94
CA ASP A 399 -14.22 38.91 -3.96
C ASP A 399 -13.46 39.77 -2.92
N ASN A 400 -13.04 40.96 -3.38
CA ASN A 400 -12.34 42.10 -2.75
C ASN A 400 -10.83 41.99 -2.47
#